data_AF-A0A447P1Z2-F1
#
_entry.id   AF-A0A447P1Z2-F1
#
_cell.length_a   1.000
_cell.length_b   1.000
_cell.length_c   1.000
_cell.angle_alpha   90.00
_cell.angle_beta   90.00
_cell.angle_gamma   90.00
#
_symmetry.space_group_name_H-M   'P 1'
#
loop_
_entity.id
_entity.type
_entity.pdbx_description
1 polymer ?
#
loop_
_entity_poly.entity_id
_entity_poly.type
_entity_poly.pdbx_seq_one_letter_code
_entity_poly.pdbx_strand_id
1 'polypeptide(L)'
;MSWQTHTVFNQPAPLNNSNLFLSDGALCEAVSREGAGWDSDLLASIGQQLGTAESLELGRLANAHPPELLRYDPQGQRLDDVRFHPAWHLLMQGFALIGYITWPGRKRQGREVLSPGRRVLYYMLR
;
A
#
# COMPACT_ATOMS: atom_id res chain seq x y z
N MET A 1 44.89 -4.12 -0.50
CA MET A 1 44.75 -3.45 -1.81
C MET A 1 43.50 -2.59 -1.80
N SER A 2 43.63 -1.30 -2.09
CA SER A 2 42.48 -0.38 -2.20
C SER A 2 42.02 -0.33 -3.66
N TRP A 3 41.03 -1.16 -4.00
CA TRP A 3 40.40 -1.22 -5.33
C TRP A 3 39.32 -0.15 -5.54
N GLN A 4 39.27 0.90 -4.72
CA GLN A 4 38.28 1.98 -4.84
C GLN A 4 38.76 3.04 -5.85
N THR A 5 37.96 3.30 -6.88
CA THR A 5 38.26 4.29 -7.94
C THR A 5 37.80 5.71 -7.61
N HIS A 6 36.78 5.84 -6.77
CA HIS A 6 36.25 7.11 -6.28
C HIS A 6 35.44 6.90 -5.00
N THR A 7 35.19 7.98 -4.28
CA THR A 7 34.24 8.02 -3.17
C THR A 7 32.89 8.50 -3.69
N VAL A 8 31.83 7.75 -3.40
CA VAL A 8 30.46 8.17 -3.70
C VAL A 8 29.99 9.13 -2.61
N PHE A 9 29.60 10.35 -2.98
CA PHE A 9 29.06 11.37 -2.08
C PHE A 9 27.77 11.97 -2.67
N ASN A 10 27.05 12.77 -1.88
CA ASN A 10 25.79 13.41 -2.27
C ASN A 10 24.69 12.39 -2.68
N GLN A 11 24.61 11.26 -1.98
CA GLN A 11 23.50 10.31 -2.14
C GLN A 11 22.43 10.61 -1.09
N PRO A 12 21.27 11.16 -1.48
CA PRO A 12 20.17 11.36 -0.54
C PRO A 12 19.69 10.00 -0.03
N ALA A 13 19.31 9.95 1.24
CA ALA A 13 18.69 8.77 1.80
C ALA A 13 17.32 8.53 1.12
N PRO A 14 16.96 7.28 0.81
CA PRO A 14 15.65 6.97 0.26
C PRO A 14 14.55 7.33 1.27
N LEU A 15 13.42 7.81 0.77
CA LEU A 15 12.27 8.11 1.61
C LEU A 15 11.60 6.80 2.05
N ASN A 16 11.76 6.45 3.32
CA ASN A 16 11.09 5.32 3.97
C ASN A 16 10.86 5.65 5.45
N ASN A 17 10.08 4.80 6.13
CA ASN A 17 9.76 4.90 7.55
C ASN A 17 9.12 6.25 7.95
N SER A 18 8.38 6.85 7.03
CA SER A 18 7.63 8.09 7.23
C SER A 18 6.15 7.80 7.35
N ASN A 19 5.39 8.73 7.95
CA ASN A 19 3.94 8.60 7.99
C ASN A 19 3.33 9.17 6.71
N LEU A 20 2.74 8.33 5.86
CA LEU A 20 2.17 8.75 4.58
C LEU A 20 0.95 9.67 4.72
N PHE A 21 0.24 9.61 5.85
CA PHE A 21 -0.93 10.47 6.11
C PHE A 21 -0.50 11.82 6.69
N LEU A 22 0.31 11.81 7.75
CA LEU A 22 0.73 13.04 8.44
C LEU A 22 1.69 13.91 7.62
N SER A 23 2.38 13.32 6.63
CA SER A 23 3.22 14.07 5.71
C SER A 23 2.44 14.81 4.61
N ASP A 24 1.15 14.49 4.41
CA ASP A 24 0.28 15.15 3.43
C ASP A 24 -0.72 16.08 4.13
N GLY A 25 -0.32 17.35 4.27
CA GLY A 25 -1.16 18.38 4.88
C GLY A 25 -2.47 18.62 4.12
N ALA A 26 -2.43 18.55 2.78
CA ALA A 26 -3.62 18.75 1.95
C ALA A 26 -4.64 17.62 2.14
N LEU A 27 -4.15 16.38 2.33
CA LEU A 27 -4.99 15.24 2.66
C LEU A 27 -5.59 15.36 4.07
N CYS A 28 -4.80 15.75 5.07
CA CYS A 28 -5.29 15.98 6.44
C CYS A 28 -6.40 17.04 6.49
N GLU A 29 -6.22 18.15 5.78
CA GLU A 29 -7.21 19.22 5.67
C GLU A 29 -8.47 18.73 4.94
N ALA A 30 -8.32 17.96 3.86
CA ALA A 30 -9.45 17.41 3.12
C ALA A 30 -10.29 16.47 3.98
N VAL A 31 -9.66 15.56 4.74
CA VAL A 31 -10.36 14.65 5.66
C VAL A 31 -11.18 15.43 6.69
N SER A 32 -10.60 16.49 7.25
CA SER A 32 -11.31 17.36 8.19
C SER A 32 -12.48 18.10 7.54
N ARG A 33 -12.26 18.70 6.35
CA ARG A 33 -13.26 19.47 5.61
C ARG A 33 -14.45 18.63 5.16
N GLU A 34 -14.21 17.39 4.73
CA GLU A 34 -15.27 16.49 4.25
C GLU A 34 -16.05 15.82 5.41
N GLY A 35 -15.77 16.16 6.67
CA GLY A 35 -16.47 15.62 7.84
C GLY A 35 -15.98 14.23 8.25
N ALA A 36 -14.80 13.82 7.80
CA ALA A 36 -14.16 12.54 8.08
C ALA A 36 -13.11 12.62 9.20
N GLY A 37 -13.01 13.75 9.89
CA GLY A 37 -11.98 13.98 10.92
C GLY A 37 -11.99 12.94 12.06
N TRP A 38 -13.10 12.24 12.27
CA TRP A 38 -13.20 11.13 13.23
C TRP A 38 -12.31 9.92 12.88
N ASP A 39 -11.85 9.80 11.63
CA ASP A 39 -11.00 8.70 11.16
C ASP A 39 -9.51 9.07 11.16
N SER A 40 -9.15 10.29 11.58
CA SER A 40 -7.78 10.82 11.48
C SER A 40 -6.74 9.98 12.23
N ASP A 41 -7.09 9.46 13.42
CA ASP A 41 -6.18 8.62 14.21
C ASP A 41 -5.93 7.27 13.53
N LEU A 42 -6.97 6.69 12.95
CA LEU A 42 -6.85 5.44 12.18
C LEU A 42 -6.00 5.68 10.93
N LEU A 43 -6.24 6.77 10.20
CA LEU A 43 -5.48 7.14 9.02
C LEU A 43 -4.00 7.43 9.34
N ALA A 44 -3.70 8.04 10.49
CA ALA A 44 -2.33 8.21 10.95
C ALA A 44 -1.67 6.86 11.27
N SER A 45 -2.38 5.95 11.94
CA SER A 45 -1.86 4.60 12.24
C SER A 45 -1.56 3.80 10.96
N ILE A 46 -2.50 3.80 10.02
CA ILE A 46 -2.36 3.16 8.71
C ILE A 46 -1.23 3.82 7.92
N GLY A 47 -1.17 5.15 7.89
CA GLY A 47 -0.13 5.92 7.22
C GLY A 47 1.27 5.58 7.73
N GLN A 48 1.41 5.27 9.03
CA GLN A 48 2.67 4.80 9.60
C GLN A 48 3.01 3.38 9.15
N GLN A 49 2.06 2.45 9.21
CA GLN A 49 2.27 1.05 8.83
C GLN A 49 2.64 0.91 7.35
N LEU A 50 1.99 1.71 6.50
CA LEU A 50 2.17 1.66 5.04
C LEU A 50 3.44 2.39 4.57
N GLY A 51 4.00 3.28 5.40
CA GLY A 51 5.23 4.01 5.08
C GLY A 51 6.52 3.31 5.53
N THR A 52 6.44 2.12 6.15
CA THR A 52 7.63 1.37 6.56
C THR A 52 8.40 0.83 5.36
N ALA A 53 9.71 0.64 5.53
CA ALA A 53 10.54 0.04 4.49
C ALA A 53 10.04 -1.36 4.08
N GLU A 54 9.54 -2.14 5.03
CA GLU A 54 8.95 -3.47 4.79
C GLU A 54 7.70 -3.37 3.92
N SER A 55 6.82 -2.40 4.20
CA SER A 55 5.60 -2.24 3.41
C SER A 55 5.90 -1.78 1.98
N LEU A 56 6.90 -0.92 1.79
CA LEU A 56 7.37 -0.51 0.47
C LEU A 56 8.01 -1.70 -0.29
N GLU A 57 8.75 -2.55 0.40
CA GLU A 57 9.35 -3.75 -0.19
C GLU A 57 8.30 -4.77 -0.63
N LEU A 58 7.20 -4.92 0.12
CA LEU A 58 6.07 -5.74 -0.31
C LEU A 58 5.47 -5.23 -1.62
N GLY A 59 5.31 -3.91 -1.77
CA GLY A 59 4.89 -3.29 -3.02
C GLY A 59 5.86 -3.58 -4.17
N ARG A 60 7.16 -3.42 -3.93
CA ARG A 60 8.20 -3.73 -4.92
C ARG A 60 8.16 -5.20 -5.35
N LEU A 61 8.08 -6.13 -4.41
CA LEU A 61 8.04 -7.58 -4.69
C LEU A 61 6.78 -7.98 -5.44
N ALA A 62 5.62 -7.43 -5.08
CA ALA A 62 4.37 -7.72 -5.77
C ALA A 62 4.40 -7.27 -7.24
N ASN A 63 5.05 -6.14 -7.55
CA ASN A 63 5.18 -5.65 -8.92
C ASN A 63 6.30 -6.34 -9.71
N ALA A 64 7.43 -6.62 -9.08
CA ALA A 64 8.57 -7.29 -9.72
C ALA A 64 8.26 -8.76 -10.07
N HIS A 65 7.32 -9.38 -9.34
CA HIS A 65 6.87 -10.75 -9.57
C HIS A 65 5.38 -10.77 -9.98
N PRO A 66 5.09 -10.45 -11.27
CA PRO A 66 3.72 -10.37 -11.75
C PRO A 66 3.02 -11.74 -11.68
N PRO A 67 1.67 -11.74 -11.61
CA PRO A 67 0.90 -12.97 -11.51
C PRO A 67 1.05 -13.87 -12.73
N GLU A 68 1.04 -15.18 -12.49
CA GLU A 68 1.18 -16.21 -13.51
C GLU A 68 -0.14 -16.95 -13.71
N LEU A 69 -0.62 -17.02 -14.95
CA LEU A 69 -1.82 -17.78 -15.31
C LEU A 69 -1.48 -19.28 -15.45
N LEU A 70 -2.04 -20.09 -14.56
CA LEU A 70 -1.95 -21.54 -14.57
C LEU A 70 -3.18 -22.13 -15.26
N ARG A 71 -3.09 -22.28 -16.59
CA ARG A 71 -4.19 -22.81 -17.41
C ARG A 71 -4.42 -24.31 -17.21
N TYR A 72 -3.35 -25.06 -17.02
CA TYR A 72 -3.36 -26.51 -16.91
C TYR A 72 -2.45 -26.96 -15.76
N ASP A 73 -2.81 -28.08 -15.13
CA ASP A 73 -1.98 -28.74 -14.14
C ASP A 73 -0.91 -29.65 -14.82
N PRO A 74 0.04 -30.24 -14.05
CA PRO A 74 1.05 -31.15 -14.60
C PRO A 74 0.48 -32.43 -15.24
N GLN A 75 -0.78 -32.78 -14.96
CA GLN A 75 -1.49 -33.94 -15.52
C GLN A 75 -2.25 -33.58 -16.81
N GLY A 76 -2.22 -32.31 -17.24
CA GLY A 76 -2.91 -31.81 -18.42
C GLY A 76 -4.40 -31.53 -18.21
N GLN A 77 -4.90 -31.56 -16.97
CA GLN A 77 -6.26 -31.12 -16.66
C GLN A 77 -6.33 -29.60 -16.60
N ARG A 78 -7.47 -29.05 -17.00
CA ARG A 78 -7.70 -27.60 -16.97
C ARG A 78 -7.83 -27.13 -15.51
N LEU A 79 -7.06 -26.10 -15.16
CA LEU A 79 -6.99 -25.54 -13.81
C LEU A 79 -7.64 -24.16 -13.71
N ASP A 80 -7.41 -23.28 -14.70
CA ASP A 80 -7.92 -21.89 -14.73
C ASP A 80 -7.58 -21.06 -13.47
N ASP A 81 -6.38 -21.22 -12.92
CA ASP A 81 -5.95 -20.53 -11.69
C ASP A 81 -4.88 -19.46 -11.97
N VAL A 82 -4.69 -18.53 -11.04
CA VAL A 82 -3.66 -17.47 -11.12
C VAL A 82 -2.81 -17.49 -9.86
N ARG A 83 -1.51 -17.71 -10.03
CA ARG A 83 -0.54 -17.71 -8.93
C ARG A 83 0.06 -16.32 -8.74
N PHE A 84 0.02 -15.84 -7.50
CA PHE A 84 0.61 -14.56 -7.10
C PHE A 84 1.83 -14.78 -6.20
N HIS A 85 2.71 -13.78 -6.14
CA HIS A 85 3.79 -13.74 -5.17
C HIS A 85 3.22 -13.57 -3.74
N PRO A 86 3.82 -14.17 -2.68
CA PRO A 86 3.34 -14.03 -1.30
C PRO A 86 3.12 -12.57 -0.83
N ALA A 87 3.95 -11.65 -1.33
CA ALA A 87 3.82 -10.22 -1.04
C ALA A 87 2.44 -9.65 -1.43
N TRP A 88 1.87 -10.10 -2.55
CA TRP A 88 0.52 -9.71 -2.97
C TRP A 88 -0.53 -10.10 -1.93
N HIS A 89 -0.47 -11.34 -1.42
CA HIS A 89 -1.42 -11.82 -0.43
C HIS A 89 -1.32 -11.06 0.89
N LEU A 90 -0.10 -10.71 1.32
CA LEU A 90 0.11 -9.88 2.52
C LEU A 90 -0.49 -8.47 2.37
N LEU A 91 -0.30 -7.85 1.20
CA LEU A 91 -0.93 -6.55 0.90
C LEU A 91 -2.46 -6.65 0.92
N MET A 92 -3.03 -7.68 0.29
CA MET A 92 -4.48 -7.91 0.28
C MET A 92 -5.05 -8.16 1.69
N GLN A 93 -4.33 -8.91 2.54
CA GLN A 93 -4.72 -9.12 3.93
C GLN A 93 -4.74 -7.80 4.71
N GLY A 94 -3.70 -6.96 4.54
CA GLY A 94 -3.66 -5.62 5.12
C GLY A 94 -4.87 -4.78 4.70
N PHE A 95 -5.19 -4.74 3.41
CA PHE A 95 -6.34 -4.01 2.90
C PHE A 95 -7.69 -4.56 3.39
N ALA A 96 -7.82 -5.88 3.55
CA ALA A 96 -9.01 -6.49 4.12
C ALA A 96 -9.20 -6.09 5.59
N LEU A 97 -8.13 -6.12 6.39
CA LEU A 97 -8.15 -5.80 7.82
C LEU A 97 -8.54 -4.34 8.09
N ILE A 98 -8.04 -3.40 7.28
CA ILE A 98 -8.41 -1.98 7.40
C ILE A 98 -9.80 -1.67 6.82
N GLY A 99 -10.53 -2.68 6.34
CA GLY A 99 -11.87 -2.53 5.79
C GLY A 99 -11.90 -1.81 4.43
N TYR A 100 -10.77 -1.73 3.72
CA TYR A 100 -10.70 -1.08 2.41
C TYR A 100 -11.50 -1.84 1.35
N ILE A 101 -11.40 -3.17 1.38
CA ILE A 101 -12.06 -4.05 0.39
C ILE A 101 -13.57 -4.13 0.62
N THR A 102 -14.01 -4.06 1.87
CA THR A 102 -15.41 -4.32 2.27
C THR A 102 -16.15 -3.07 2.73
N TRP A 103 -15.58 -1.86 2.53
CA TRP A 103 -16.09 -0.60 3.11
C TRP A 103 -17.61 -0.47 2.96
N PRO A 104 -18.37 -0.71 4.05
CA PRO A 104 -19.81 -0.59 4.01
C PRO A 104 -20.07 0.87 4.37
N GLY A 105 -20.18 1.75 3.37
CA GLY A 105 -20.33 3.20 3.51
C GLY A 105 -20.83 3.66 4.88
N ARG A 106 -19.91 3.87 5.85
CA ARG A 106 -20.31 4.15 7.23
C ARG A 106 -20.78 5.60 7.28
N LYS A 107 -22.09 5.79 7.27
CA LYS A 107 -22.70 7.10 7.50
C LYS A 107 -22.71 7.39 9.00
N ARG A 108 -21.80 8.24 9.45
CA ARG A 108 -21.94 8.94 10.73
C ARG A 108 -22.01 10.43 10.40
N GLN A 109 -23.20 11.04 10.56
CA GLN A 109 -23.58 12.41 10.15
C GLN A 109 -23.95 12.65 8.67
N GLY A 110 -24.52 11.67 7.97
CA GLY A 110 -25.28 11.93 6.73
C GLY A 110 -24.49 12.31 5.46
N ARG A 111 -23.16 12.48 5.54
CA ARG A 111 -22.29 12.62 4.37
C ARG A 111 -21.54 11.33 4.12
N GLU A 112 -21.53 10.89 2.86
CA GLU A 112 -20.78 9.74 2.40
C GLU A 112 -19.35 10.19 2.10
N VAL A 113 -18.43 9.89 3.00
CA VAL A 113 -17.02 10.18 2.79
C VAL A 113 -16.43 9.00 2.02
N LEU A 114 -15.81 9.31 0.88
CA LEU A 114 -15.02 8.36 0.10
C LEU A 114 -13.85 7.87 0.95
N SER A 115 -13.71 6.54 1.11
CA SER A 115 -12.55 5.95 1.79
C SER A 115 -11.23 6.53 1.24
N PRO A 116 -10.33 7.06 2.11
CA PRO A 116 -9.06 7.65 1.67
C PRO A 116 -8.11 6.66 0.96
N GLY A 117 -8.38 5.36 1.03
CA GLY A 117 -7.45 4.31 0.57
C GLY A 117 -7.21 4.25 -0.94
N ARG A 118 -8.00 4.94 -1.78
CA ARG A 118 -7.77 4.94 -3.24
C ARG A 118 -6.43 5.57 -3.65
N ARG A 119 -5.91 6.54 -2.88
CA ARG A 119 -4.58 7.10 -3.16
C ARG A 119 -3.44 6.23 -2.62
N VAL A 120 -3.66 5.53 -1.51
CA VAL A 120 -2.59 4.74 -0.90
C VAL A 120 -2.27 3.49 -1.74
N LEU A 121 -3.28 2.84 -2.34
CA LEU A 121 -3.04 1.80 -3.36
C LEU A 121 -2.26 2.34 -4.57
N TYR A 122 -2.55 3.57 -5.00
CA TYR A 122 -1.86 4.17 -6.14
C TYR A 122 -0.37 4.39 -5.86
N TYR A 123 0.00 4.71 -4.62
CA TYR A 123 1.41 4.85 -4.21
C TYR A 123 2.12 3.50 -3.98
N MET A 124 1.39 2.44 -3.61
CA MET A 124 1.98 1.12 -3.40
C MET A 124 2.08 0.24 -4.65
N LEU A 125 1.32 0.56 -5.69
CA LEU A 125 1.24 -0.21 -6.94
C LEU A 125 1.97 0.46 -8.12
N ARG A 126 2.79 1.48 -7.85
CA ARG A 126 3.78 2.03 -8.80
C ARG A 126 5.18 1.62 -8.37
#